data_AF-A0A1H5NSI2-F1
#
_entry.id   AF-A0A1H5NSI2-F1
#
_cell.length_a   1.000
_cell.length_b   1.000
_cell.length_c   1.000
_cell.angle_alpha   90.00
_cell.angle_beta   90.00
_cell.angle_gamma   90.00
#
_symmetry.space_group_name_H-M   'P 1'
#
loop_
_entity.id
_entity.type
_entity.pdbx_description
1 polymer ?
#
loop_
_entity_poly.entity_id
_entity_poly.type
_entity_poly.pdbx_seq_one_letter_code
_entity_poly.pdbx_strand_id
1 'polypeptide(L)'
;MKNQIFLALSILTASAMITGCCGTRMASCPDGRPVSFPKSEKCAAKIYQDAVKDFNANLKATVNVVDQVTVGVDNLEIKNESKLLKDKLNQESIRLQETLKASYLAITRDPCSNSERHYKLVESVNAKNYELQQLKTTLENETKQKEIESTLDDYLYQRGKREGAAMGKIAGTLDRYFKDNNKYPDSLDDIAIQEEINFLGSSRLEYKLISPSEFTMKFAGEDYVLGSSDDKLYKGKDGKTERLN
;
A
#
# COMPACT_ATOMS: atom_id res chain seq x y z
N MET A 1 18.67 -47.85 -34.60
CA MET A 1 17.42 -47.07 -34.78
C MET A 1 16.47 -47.06 -33.56
N LYS A 2 16.61 -47.95 -32.55
CA LYS A 2 15.74 -47.92 -31.35
C LYS A 2 16.08 -46.80 -30.33
N ASN A 3 17.30 -46.27 -30.34
CA ASN A 3 17.74 -45.23 -29.39
C ASN A 3 17.31 -43.79 -29.73
N GLN A 4 16.97 -43.49 -30.99
CA GLN A 4 16.56 -42.12 -31.35
C GLN A 4 15.07 -41.87 -31.10
N ILE A 5 14.24 -42.91 -31.10
CA ILE A 5 12.81 -42.82 -30.79
C ILE A 5 12.59 -42.53 -29.30
N PHE A 6 13.42 -43.11 -28.41
CA PHE A 6 13.35 -42.84 -26.97
C PHE A 6 13.81 -41.42 -26.59
N LEU A 7 14.78 -40.86 -27.32
CA LEU A 7 15.23 -39.48 -27.10
C LEU A 7 14.17 -38.45 -27.55
N ALA A 8 13.45 -38.73 -28.64
CA ALA A 8 12.36 -37.86 -29.09
C ALA A 8 11.15 -37.88 -28.14
N LEU A 9 10.83 -39.04 -27.54
CA LEU A 9 9.70 -39.19 -26.61
C LEU A 9 9.97 -38.58 -25.22
N SER A 10 11.23 -38.60 -24.78
CA SER A 10 11.66 -37.94 -23.53
C SER A 10 11.73 -36.42 -23.65
N ILE A 11 12.05 -35.88 -24.84
CA ILE A 11 12.01 -34.43 -25.09
C ILE A 11 10.56 -33.93 -25.23
N LEU A 12 9.63 -34.72 -25.81
CA LEU A 12 8.21 -34.36 -25.85
C LEU A 12 7.53 -34.39 -24.47
N THR A 13 7.92 -35.30 -23.59
CA THR A 13 7.37 -35.35 -22.22
C THR A 13 8.00 -34.30 -21.29
N ALA A 14 9.25 -33.90 -21.51
CA ALA A 14 9.84 -32.72 -20.85
C ALA A 14 9.21 -31.40 -21.31
N SER A 15 8.68 -31.34 -22.53
CA SER A 15 7.91 -30.21 -23.07
C SER A 15 6.47 -30.15 -22.55
N ALA A 16 5.94 -31.22 -21.93
CA ALA A 16 4.63 -31.17 -21.27
C ALA A 16 4.71 -30.54 -19.86
N MET A 17 5.92 -30.26 -19.36
CA MET A 17 6.16 -29.34 -18.24
C MET A 17 6.40 -27.91 -18.74
N ILE A 18 5.74 -27.49 -19.83
CA ILE A 18 5.46 -26.07 -20.07
C ILE A 18 4.64 -25.60 -18.87
N THR A 19 5.34 -24.98 -17.93
CA THR A 19 4.89 -23.84 -17.13
C THR A 19 3.37 -23.74 -17.07
N GLY A 20 2.76 -24.34 -16.05
CA GLY A 20 1.34 -24.14 -15.76
C GLY A 20 1.03 -22.64 -15.79
N CYS A 21 0.46 -22.18 -16.91
CA CYS A 21 0.36 -20.78 -17.22
C CYS A 21 -0.71 -20.23 -16.28
N CYS A 22 -0.27 -19.49 -15.26
CA CYS A 22 -1.17 -18.84 -14.32
C CYS A 22 -1.98 -17.82 -15.12
N GLY A 23 -3.23 -18.17 -15.41
CA GLY A 23 -4.13 -17.34 -16.21
C GLY A 23 -5.22 -16.70 -15.36
N THR A 24 -5.91 -15.74 -15.96
CA THR A 24 -7.10 -15.13 -15.38
C THR A 24 -8.39 -15.78 -15.90
N ARG A 25 -9.47 -15.62 -15.14
CA ARG A 25 -10.87 -15.90 -15.53
C ARG A 25 -11.63 -14.59 -15.54
N MET A 26 -12.74 -14.59 -16.26
CA MET A 26 -13.70 -13.49 -16.26
C MET A 26 -14.95 -13.92 -15.47
N ALA A 27 -15.42 -13.06 -14.58
CA ALA A 27 -16.74 -13.13 -14.00
C ALA A 27 -17.59 -11.99 -14.56
N SER A 28 -18.87 -12.25 -14.82
CA SER A 28 -19.85 -11.19 -15.07
C SER A 28 -20.55 -10.92 -13.75
N CYS A 29 -20.40 -9.71 -13.24
CA CYS A 29 -21.01 -9.32 -11.97
C CYS A 29 -22.50 -8.97 -12.14
N PRO A 30 -23.28 -8.94 -11.03
CA PRO A 30 -24.72 -8.65 -11.09
C PRO A 30 -25.04 -7.26 -11.70
N ASP A 31 -24.09 -6.33 -11.63
CA ASP A 31 -24.13 -5.00 -12.24
C ASP A 31 -23.78 -5.00 -13.75
N GLY A 32 -23.51 -6.17 -14.34
CA GLY A 32 -23.09 -6.33 -15.74
C GLY A 32 -21.61 -6.06 -15.99
N ARG A 33 -20.83 -5.73 -14.96
CA ARG A 33 -19.40 -5.40 -15.11
C ARG A 33 -18.57 -6.69 -15.26
N PRO A 34 -17.68 -6.75 -16.26
CA PRO A 34 -16.74 -7.85 -16.38
C PRO A 34 -15.56 -7.67 -15.41
N VAL A 35 -15.23 -8.70 -14.63
CA VAL A 35 -14.09 -8.70 -13.70
C VAL A 35 -13.12 -9.82 -14.05
N SER A 36 -11.86 -9.45 -14.30
CA SER A 36 -10.75 -10.39 -14.49
C SER A 36 -10.12 -10.74 -13.14
N PHE A 37 -9.96 -12.03 -12.85
CA PHE A 37 -9.40 -12.51 -11.58
C PHE A 37 -8.54 -13.77 -11.76
N PRO A 38 -7.59 -14.07 -10.85
CA PRO A 38 -6.75 -15.27 -10.97
C PRO A 38 -7.56 -16.58 -10.96
N LYS A 39 -7.15 -17.55 -11.77
CA LYS A 39 -7.83 -18.88 -11.88
C LYS A 39 -7.84 -19.70 -10.58
N SER A 40 -6.89 -19.46 -9.69
CA SER A 40 -6.71 -20.18 -8.42
C SER A 40 -5.83 -19.37 -7.48
N GLU A 41 -5.84 -19.69 -6.18
CA GLU A 41 -4.96 -19.05 -5.19
C GLU A 41 -3.48 -19.19 -5.54
N LYS A 42 -3.08 -20.33 -6.13
CA LYS A 42 -1.72 -20.54 -6.64
C LYS A 42 -1.39 -19.56 -7.78
N CYS A 43 -2.35 -19.29 -8.67
CA CYS A 43 -2.18 -18.28 -9.71
C CYS A 43 -2.13 -16.87 -9.12
N ALA A 44 -2.97 -16.60 -8.12
CA ALA A 44 -3.01 -15.32 -7.42
C ALA A 44 -1.66 -14.99 -6.76
N ALA A 45 -1.06 -15.96 -6.07
CA ALA A 45 0.26 -15.82 -5.46
C ALA A 45 1.36 -15.54 -6.50
N LYS A 46 1.31 -16.19 -7.67
CA LYS A 46 2.29 -15.97 -8.73
C LYS A 46 2.12 -14.58 -9.38
N ILE A 47 0.90 -14.20 -9.74
CA ILE A 47 0.59 -12.88 -10.31
C ILE A 47 0.98 -11.77 -9.33
N TYR A 48 0.71 -11.97 -8.03
CA TYR A 48 1.18 -11.09 -6.96
C TYR A 48 2.71 -10.94 -6.97
N GLN A 49 3.47 -12.05 -7.00
CA GLN A 49 4.93 -12.00 -7.01
C GLN A 49 5.48 -11.23 -8.21
N ASP A 50 4.87 -11.40 -9.38
CA ASP A 50 5.23 -10.65 -10.58
C ASP A 50 4.90 -9.16 -10.42
N ALA A 51 3.75 -8.81 -9.84
CA ALA A 51 3.31 -7.44 -9.62
C ALA A 51 4.19 -6.66 -8.61
N VAL A 52 4.74 -7.32 -7.58
CA VAL A 52 5.58 -6.64 -6.56
C VAL A 52 7.08 -6.68 -6.87
N LYS A 53 7.50 -7.39 -7.92
CA LYS A 53 8.92 -7.56 -8.26
C LYS A 53 9.60 -6.22 -8.53
N ASP A 54 8.99 -5.41 -9.39
CA ASP A 54 9.56 -4.12 -9.78
C ASP A 54 9.53 -3.13 -8.61
N PHE A 55 8.45 -3.16 -7.81
CA PHE A 55 8.36 -2.37 -6.59
C PHE A 55 9.48 -2.69 -5.60
N ASN A 56 9.73 -3.97 -5.34
CA ASN A 56 10.83 -4.42 -4.47
C ASN A 56 12.21 -4.02 -5.00
N ALA A 57 12.42 -4.13 -6.32
CA ALA A 57 13.66 -3.72 -6.94
C ALA A 57 13.90 -2.20 -6.82
N ASN A 58 12.87 -1.40 -7.09
CA ASN A 58 12.94 0.06 -7.00
C ASN A 58 13.10 0.54 -5.57
N LEU A 59 12.39 -0.06 -4.61
CA LEU A 59 12.57 0.23 -3.19
C LEU A 59 14.01 -0.05 -2.76
N LYS A 60 14.53 -1.25 -3.05
CA LYS A 60 15.91 -1.62 -2.69
C LYS A 60 16.91 -0.66 -3.34
N ALA A 61 16.71 -0.30 -4.59
CA ALA A 61 17.56 0.67 -5.28
C ALA A 61 17.50 2.05 -4.62
N THR A 62 16.31 2.51 -4.23
CA THR A 62 16.11 3.80 -3.54
C THR A 62 16.79 3.80 -2.18
N VAL A 63 16.60 2.76 -1.37
CA VAL A 63 17.27 2.58 -0.07
C VAL A 63 18.78 2.55 -0.22
N ASN A 64 19.30 1.86 -1.24
CA ASN A 64 20.73 1.84 -1.51
C ASN A 64 21.28 3.22 -1.89
N VAL A 65 20.53 4.01 -2.67
CA VAL A 65 20.93 5.40 -2.98
C VAL A 65 20.95 6.24 -1.71
N VAL A 66 19.91 6.17 -0.88
CA VAL A 66 19.87 6.84 0.43
C VAL A 66 21.10 6.46 1.27
N ASP A 67 21.47 5.18 1.33
CA ASP A 67 22.68 4.74 2.03
C ASP A 67 23.95 5.32 1.39
N GLN A 68 24.09 5.27 0.07
CA GLN A 68 25.29 5.74 -0.62
C GLN A 68 25.51 7.25 -0.47
N VAL A 69 24.46 8.05 -0.58
CA VAL A 69 24.56 9.51 -0.49
C VAL A 69 24.76 10.01 0.95
N THR A 70 24.60 9.12 1.94
CA THR A 70 24.75 9.43 3.37
C THR A 70 26.00 8.82 3.99
N VAL A 71 26.63 7.84 3.32
CA VAL A 71 27.94 7.29 3.69
C VAL A 71 29.01 8.38 3.51
N GLY A 72 29.60 8.81 4.63
CA GLY A 72 30.63 9.86 4.67
C GLY A 72 30.12 11.23 5.12
N VAL A 73 28.81 11.36 5.38
CA VAL A 73 28.24 12.56 5.99
C VAL A 73 28.46 12.51 7.51
N ASP A 74 29.24 13.44 8.07
CA ASP A 74 29.45 13.55 9.52
C ASP A 74 28.32 14.29 10.26
N ASN A 75 27.28 14.71 9.53
CA ASN A 75 26.07 15.27 10.14
C ASN A 75 25.17 14.17 10.71
N LEU A 76 24.92 14.22 12.02
CA LEU A 76 24.06 13.29 12.75
C LEU A 76 22.57 13.42 12.37
N GLU A 77 22.13 14.62 12.01
CA GLU A 77 20.75 14.93 11.60
C GLU A 77 20.38 14.18 10.31
N ILE A 78 21.20 14.35 9.26
CA ILE A 78 21.06 13.63 7.99
C ILE A 78 21.07 12.10 8.18
N LYS A 79 21.92 11.58 9.08
CA LYS A 79 21.95 10.13 9.39
C LYS A 79 20.63 9.66 10.02
N ASN A 80 20.05 10.46 10.91
CA ASN A 80 18.78 10.13 11.57
C ASN A 80 17.60 10.19 10.59
N GLU A 81 17.51 11.22 9.76
CA GLU A 81 16.49 11.34 8.71
C GLU A 81 16.57 10.22 7.69
N SER A 82 17.79 9.89 7.25
CA SER A 82 18.02 8.80 6.29
C SER A 82 17.60 7.45 6.87
N LYS A 83 17.94 7.19 8.14
CA LYS A 83 17.49 6.00 8.85
C LYS A 83 15.96 5.98 8.99
N LEU A 84 15.36 7.09 9.40
CA LEU A 84 13.92 7.23 9.54
C LEU A 84 13.20 6.96 8.21
N LEU A 85 13.68 7.55 7.13
CA LEU A 85 13.14 7.34 5.79
C LEU A 85 13.25 5.87 5.38
N LYS A 86 14.41 5.24 5.59
CA LYS A 86 14.59 3.81 5.30
C LYS A 86 13.61 2.93 6.06
N ASP A 87 13.47 3.15 7.36
CA ASP A 87 12.55 2.39 8.19
C ASP A 87 11.10 2.58 7.72
N LYS A 88 10.70 3.82 7.42
CA LYS A 88 9.37 4.15 6.87
C LYS A 88 9.10 3.47 5.51
N LEU A 89 10.06 3.51 4.59
CA LEU A 89 9.94 2.90 3.27
C LEU A 89 9.87 1.36 3.35
N ASN A 90 10.65 0.74 4.24
CA ASN A 90 10.63 -0.71 4.47
C ASN A 90 9.29 -1.16 5.07
N GLN A 91 8.81 -0.49 6.12
CA GLN A 91 7.53 -0.84 6.76
C GLN A 91 6.35 -0.66 5.81
N GLU A 92 6.29 0.44 5.06
CA GLU A 92 5.25 0.68 4.07
C GLU A 92 5.26 -0.38 2.97
N SER A 93 6.45 -0.77 2.52
CA SER A 93 6.60 -1.81 1.50
C SER A 93 6.06 -3.16 1.96
N ILE A 94 6.44 -3.61 3.16
CA ILE A 94 5.95 -4.87 3.73
C ILE A 94 4.41 -4.82 3.83
N ARG A 95 3.86 -3.70 4.31
CA ARG A 95 2.42 -3.51 4.44
C ARG A 95 1.70 -3.58 3.10
N LEU A 96 2.16 -2.81 2.10
CA LEU A 96 1.55 -2.77 0.77
C LEU A 96 1.61 -4.15 0.10
N GLN A 97 2.73 -4.86 0.26
CA GLN A 97 2.91 -6.21 -0.25
C GLN A 97 1.92 -7.21 0.36
N GLU A 98 1.82 -7.27 1.70
CA GLU A 98 0.87 -8.17 2.35
C GLU A 98 -0.58 -7.80 2.05
N THR A 99 -0.91 -6.50 1.98
CA THR A 99 -2.26 -6.03 1.61
C THR A 99 -2.59 -6.43 0.17
N LEU A 100 -1.64 -6.26 -0.75
CA LEU A 100 -1.82 -6.62 -2.17
C LEU A 100 -1.98 -8.12 -2.35
N LYS A 101 -1.18 -8.92 -1.66
CA LYS A 101 -1.29 -10.38 -1.62
C LYS A 101 -2.66 -10.81 -1.11
N ALA A 102 -3.12 -10.25 0.01
CA ALA A 102 -4.45 -10.52 0.56
C ALA A 102 -5.56 -10.13 -0.43
N SER A 103 -5.40 -9.00 -1.11
CA SER A 103 -6.34 -8.52 -2.13
C SER A 103 -6.42 -9.47 -3.34
N TYR A 104 -5.29 -10.00 -3.83
CA TYR A 104 -5.28 -11.03 -4.88
C TYR A 104 -5.99 -12.32 -4.47
N LEU A 105 -5.88 -12.72 -3.19
CA LEU A 105 -6.63 -13.87 -2.67
C LEU A 105 -8.13 -13.55 -2.58
N ALA A 106 -8.49 -12.36 -2.10
CA ALA A 106 -9.88 -11.93 -1.96
C ALA A 106 -10.60 -11.85 -3.33
N ILE A 107 -9.99 -11.19 -4.32
CA ILE A 107 -10.57 -11.11 -5.69
C ILE A 107 -10.65 -12.48 -6.37
N THR A 108 -9.82 -13.44 -5.98
CA THR A 108 -9.90 -14.83 -6.48
C THR A 108 -11.14 -15.56 -5.95
N ARG A 109 -11.54 -15.27 -4.71
CA ARG A 109 -12.67 -15.93 -4.03
C ARG A 109 -14.01 -15.27 -4.36
N ASP A 110 -14.04 -13.95 -4.36
CA ASP A 110 -15.22 -13.17 -4.69
C ASP A 110 -14.82 -11.95 -5.55
N PRO A 111 -14.72 -12.12 -6.88
CA PRO A 111 -14.23 -11.08 -7.78
C PRO A 111 -15.15 -9.85 -7.81
N CYS A 112 -16.47 -10.04 -7.71
CA CYS A 112 -17.42 -8.96 -7.87
C CYS A 112 -17.37 -8.00 -6.69
N SER A 113 -17.36 -8.54 -5.47
CA SER A 113 -17.31 -7.72 -4.26
C SER A 113 -15.94 -7.09 -4.00
N ASN A 114 -14.85 -7.66 -4.53
CA ASN A 114 -13.49 -7.22 -4.20
C ASN A 114 -12.75 -6.48 -5.33
N SER A 115 -13.28 -6.49 -6.55
CA SER A 115 -12.62 -5.91 -7.73
C SER A 115 -12.23 -4.43 -7.57
N GLU A 116 -13.14 -3.59 -7.10
CA GLU A 116 -12.87 -2.16 -6.95
C GLU A 116 -11.76 -1.90 -5.92
N ARG A 117 -11.85 -2.55 -4.75
CA ARG A 117 -10.83 -2.48 -3.70
C ARG A 117 -9.47 -2.95 -4.22
N HIS A 118 -9.47 -4.01 -5.01
CA HIS A 118 -8.25 -4.54 -5.63
C HIS A 118 -7.61 -3.55 -6.61
N TYR A 119 -8.39 -2.98 -7.53
CA TYR A 119 -7.86 -2.03 -8.52
C TYR A 119 -7.31 -0.77 -7.87
N LYS A 120 -8.04 -0.19 -6.90
CA LYS A 120 -7.56 0.96 -6.12
C LYS A 120 -6.26 0.66 -5.36
N LEU A 121 -6.10 -0.56 -4.87
CA LEU A 121 -4.86 -0.96 -4.20
C LEU A 121 -3.70 -1.11 -5.18
N VAL A 122 -3.93 -1.71 -6.35
CA VAL A 122 -2.91 -1.81 -7.41
C VAL A 122 -2.47 -0.42 -7.87
N GLU A 123 -3.40 0.50 -8.09
CA GLU A 123 -3.12 1.90 -8.42
C GLU A 123 -2.26 2.57 -7.34
N SER A 124 -2.61 2.38 -6.06
CA SER A 124 -1.83 2.91 -4.94
C SER A 124 -0.40 2.36 -4.90
N VAL A 125 -0.20 1.08 -5.20
CA VAL A 125 1.14 0.47 -5.25
C VAL A 125 1.94 1.03 -6.43
N ASN A 126 1.32 1.21 -7.59
CA ASN A 126 1.97 1.79 -8.76
C ASN A 126 2.36 3.25 -8.55
N ALA A 127 1.48 4.06 -7.95
CA ALA A 127 1.78 5.44 -7.59
C ALA A 127 2.98 5.52 -6.63
N LYS A 128 3.04 4.61 -5.65
CA LYS A 128 4.18 4.52 -4.72
C LYS A 128 5.48 4.10 -5.40
N ASN A 129 5.40 3.16 -6.33
CA ASN A 129 6.55 2.77 -7.13
C ASN A 129 7.12 3.95 -7.92
N TYR A 130 6.24 4.78 -8.49
CA TYR A 130 6.64 5.98 -9.21
C TYR A 130 7.27 7.05 -8.29
N GLU A 131 6.67 7.30 -7.12
CA GLU A 131 7.23 8.21 -6.10
C GLU A 131 8.65 7.77 -5.67
N LEU A 132 8.88 6.47 -5.49
CA LEU A 132 10.20 5.93 -5.17
C LEU A 132 11.22 6.17 -6.30
N GLN A 133 10.83 5.95 -7.55
CA GLN A 133 11.70 6.21 -8.69
C GLN A 133 12.07 7.70 -8.79
N GLN A 134 11.10 8.60 -8.58
CA GLN A 134 11.37 10.04 -8.56
C GLN A 134 12.35 10.42 -7.46
N LEU A 135 12.11 9.98 -6.21
CA LEU A 135 13.01 10.23 -5.08
C LEU A 135 14.42 9.71 -5.38
N LYS A 136 14.53 8.48 -5.89
CA LYS A 136 15.79 7.88 -6.29
C LYS A 136 16.53 8.74 -7.31
N THR A 137 15.86 9.14 -8.39
CA THR A 137 16.48 9.96 -9.44
C THR A 137 16.89 11.33 -8.92
N THR A 138 16.11 11.96 -8.03
CA THR A 138 16.49 13.23 -7.41
C THR A 138 17.77 13.07 -6.59
N LEU A 139 17.81 12.08 -5.68
CA LEU A 139 18.98 11.81 -4.84
C LEU A 139 20.24 11.42 -5.65
N GLU A 140 20.08 10.67 -6.75
CA GLU A 140 21.20 10.32 -7.64
C GLU A 140 21.82 11.53 -8.35
N ASN A 141 21.03 12.58 -8.57
CA ASN A 141 21.47 13.81 -9.25
C ASN A 141 22.07 14.85 -8.28
N GLU A 142 21.88 14.67 -6.98
CA GLU A 142 22.39 15.57 -5.96
C GLU A 142 23.82 15.22 -5.59
N THR A 143 24.68 16.24 -5.52
CA THR A 143 26.11 16.06 -5.23
C THR A 143 26.54 16.78 -3.96
N LYS A 144 25.71 17.71 -3.45
CA LYS A 144 26.01 18.47 -2.24
C LYS A 144 25.17 17.97 -1.08
N GLN A 145 25.82 17.84 0.08
CA GLN A 145 25.19 17.39 1.32
C GLN A 145 23.93 18.19 1.70
N LYS A 146 23.94 19.52 1.51
CA LYS A 146 22.79 20.39 1.80
C LYS A 146 21.60 20.16 0.87
N GLU A 147 21.85 19.74 -0.37
CA GLU A 147 20.79 19.41 -1.32
C GLU A 147 20.13 18.08 -0.91
N ILE A 148 20.94 17.07 -0.55
CA ILE A 148 20.48 15.78 -0.02
C ILE A 148 19.62 15.97 1.23
N GLU A 149 20.11 16.73 2.22
CA GLU A 149 19.37 17.05 3.44
C GLU A 149 18.01 17.69 3.11
N SER A 150 18.01 18.73 2.28
CA SER A 150 16.77 19.41 1.87
C SER A 150 15.78 18.48 1.16
N THR A 151 16.25 17.54 0.36
CA THR A 151 15.39 16.59 -0.37
C THR A 151 14.81 15.53 0.55
N LEU A 152 15.58 15.02 1.51
CA LEU A 152 15.10 14.08 2.52
C LEU A 152 14.03 14.74 3.42
N ASP A 153 14.33 15.94 3.89
CA ASP A 153 13.41 16.73 4.72
C ASP A 153 12.12 17.08 4.00
N ASP A 154 12.20 17.61 2.77
CA ASP A 154 10.99 17.93 2.00
C ASP A 154 10.17 16.67 1.75
N TYR A 155 10.80 15.54 1.41
CA TYR A 155 10.07 14.29 1.23
C TYR A 155 9.30 13.86 2.48
N LEU A 156 9.95 13.85 3.64
CA LEU A 156 9.33 13.51 4.92
C LEU A 156 8.20 14.49 5.29
N TYR A 157 8.43 15.78 5.08
CA TYR A 157 7.44 16.83 5.34
C TYR A 157 6.20 16.72 4.43
N GLN A 158 6.39 16.60 3.12
CA GLN A 158 5.29 16.45 2.16
C GLN A 158 4.48 15.18 2.45
N ARG A 159 5.16 14.10 2.84
CA ARG A 159 4.50 12.86 3.27
C ARG A 159 3.62 13.10 4.48
N GLY A 160 4.15 13.67 5.57
CA GLY A 160 3.37 13.96 6.78
C GLY A 160 2.17 14.87 6.50
N LYS A 161 2.34 15.87 5.64
CA LYS A 161 1.25 16.75 5.18
C LYS A 161 0.15 15.98 4.44
N ARG A 162 0.51 15.05 3.55
CA ARG A 162 -0.46 14.20 2.83
C ARG A 162 -1.18 13.24 3.77
N GLU A 163 -0.48 12.66 4.74
CA GLU A 163 -1.08 11.80 5.77
C GLU A 163 -2.11 12.59 6.60
N GLY A 164 -1.77 13.82 7.03
CA GLY A 164 -2.70 14.72 7.72
C GLY A 164 -3.91 15.09 6.86
N ALA A 165 -3.72 15.37 5.57
CA ALA A 165 -4.80 15.68 4.65
C ALA A 165 -5.75 14.48 4.44
N ALA A 166 -5.22 13.27 4.30
CA ALA A 166 -6.01 12.05 4.18
C ALA A 166 -6.84 11.81 5.46
N MET A 167 -6.26 11.99 6.65
CA MET A 167 -7.01 11.92 7.90
C MET A 167 -8.12 12.97 7.99
N GLY A 168 -7.85 14.19 7.54
CA GLY A 168 -8.86 15.25 7.45
C GLY A 168 -10.04 14.90 6.53
N LYS A 169 -9.76 14.27 5.39
CA LYS A 169 -10.81 13.78 4.47
C LYS A 169 -11.64 12.66 5.10
N ILE A 170 -11.02 11.72 5.81
CA ILE A 170 -11.73 10.64 6.52
C ILE A 170 -12.67 11.25 7.55
N ALA A 171 -12.16 12.13 8.42
CA ALA A 171 -12.96 12.83 9.44
C ALA A 171 -14.13 13.60 8.82
N GLY A 172 -13.88 14.41 7.78
CA GLY A 172 -14.94 15.16 7.09
C GLY A 172 -15.97 14.27 6.40
N THR A 173 -15.59 13.07 5.96
CA THR A 173 -16.52 12.09 5.37
C THR A 173 -17.40 11.46 6.45
N LEU A 174 -16.85 11.17 7.63
CA LEU A 174 -17.63 10.69 8.79
C LEU A 174 -18.65 11.74 9.24
N ASP A 175 -18.27 13.02 9.31
CA ASP A 175 -19.19 14.11 9.66
C ASP A 175 -20.32 14.25 8.63
N ARG A 176 -20.00 14.14 7.33
CA ARG A 176 -21.01 14.16 6.26
C ARG A 176 -21.94 12.95 6.36
N TYR A 177 -21.40 11.75 6.58
CA TYR A 177 -22.21 10.55 6.74
C TYR A 177 -23.20 10.70 7.91
N PHE A 178 -22.75 11.23 9.04
CA PHE A 178 -23.63 11.51 10.18
C PHE A 178 -24.74 12.50 9.80
N LYS A 179 -24.41 13.59 9.11
CA LYS A 179 -25.40 14.58 8.68
C LYS A 179 -26.49 13.97 7.80
N ASP A 180 -26.13 13.03 6.95
CA ASP A 180 -27.04 12.42 5.99
C ASP A 180 -27.86 11.27 6.61
N ASN A 181 -27.34 10.61 7.66
CA ASN A 181 -27.93 9.38 8.22
C ASN A 181 -28.37 9.49 9.69
N ASN A 182 -28.09 10.62 10.36
CA ASN A 182 -28.23 10.83 11.82
C ASN A 182 -27.51 9.77 12.68
N LYS A 183 -26.49 9.11 12.11
CA LYS A 183 -25.61 8.17 12.81
C LYS A 183 -24.27 8.05 12.11
N TYR A 184 -23.22 7.69 12.84
CA TYR A 184 -21.93 7.30 12.28
C TYR A 184 -22.01 5.88 11.69
N PRO A 185 -21.14 5.54 10.72
CA PRO A 185 -21.14 4.22 10.11
C PRO A 185 -20.64 3.14 11.08
N ASP A 186 -21.08 1.90 10.88
CA ASP A 186 -20.64 0.77 11.70
C ASP A 186 -19.18 0.39 11.37
N SER A 187 -18.77 0.61 10.12
CA SER A 187 -17.41 0.39 9.62
C SER A 187 -16.95 1.52 8.69
N LEU A 188 -15.62 1.71 8.59
CA LEU A 188 -15.04 2.58 7.55
C LEU A 188 -15.21 2.03 6.13
N ASP A 189 -15.52 0.74 5.99
CA ASP A 189 -15.86 0.14 4.69
C ASP A 189 -17.21 0.63 4.15
N ASP A 190 -18.07 1.21 5.01
CA ASP A 190 -19.39 1.73 4.63
C ASP A 190 -19.33 3.12 3.97
N ILE A 191 -18.14 3.73 3.89
CA ILE A 191 -17.95 5.07 3.34
C ILE A 191 -16.84 5.10 2.28
N ALA A 192 -16.95 6.02 1.32
CA ALA A 192 -16.07 6.09 0.16
C ALA A 192 -14.70 6.74 0.47
N ILE A 193 -13.85 6.07 1.25
CA ILE A 193 -12.52 6.57 1.69
C ILE A 193 -11.37 5.56 1.45
N GLN A 194 -11.60 4.56 0.59
CA GLN A 194 -10.65 3.46 0.40
C GLN A 194 -9.26 3.93 -0.09
N GLU A 195 -9.22 5.02 -0.87
CA GLU A 195 -7.97 5.62 -1.35
C GLU A 195 -7.13 6.15 -0.18
N GLU A 196 -7.75 6.92 0.71
CA GLU A 196 -7.12 7.44 1.92
C GLU A 196 -6.66 6.30 2.85
N ILE A 197 -7.48 5.26 3.04
CA ILE A 197 -7.12 4.09 3.84
C ILE A 197 -5.94 3.33 3.22
N ASN A 198 -5.89 3.18 1.89
CA ASN A 198 -4.80 2.48 1.22
C ASN A 198 -3.48 3.27 1.36
N PHE A 199 -3.56 4.60 1.19
CA PHE A 199 -2.43 5.51 1.34
C PHE A 199 -1.87 5.50 2.77
N LEU A 200 -2.74 5.77 3.76
CA LEU A 200 -2.36 5.78 5.18
C LEU A 200 -1.91 4.40 5.67
N GLY A 201 -2.66 3.39 5.22
CA GLY A 201 -2.54 2.01 5.62
C GLY A 201 -3.55 1.61 6.67
N SER A 202 -4.38 0.62 6.33
CA SER A 202 -5.41 0.09 7.23
C SER A 202 -4.86 -0.37 8.58
N SER A 203 -3.65 -0.94 8.63
CA SER A 203 -3.01 -1.36 9.88
C SER A 203 -2.58 -0.20 10.79
N ARG A 204 -2.53 1.03 10.26
CA ARG A 204 -2.21 2.25 11.01
C ARG A 204 -3.45 3.00 11.44
N LEU A 205 -4.65 2.54 11.09
CA LEU A 205 -5.91 3.21 11.36
C LEU A 205 -6.81 2.30 12.18
N GLU A 206 -7.22 2.76 13.36
CA GLU A 206 -8.22 2.09 14.18
C GLU A 206 -9.47 2.96 14.23
N TYR A 207 -10.62 2.41 13.85
CA TYR A 207 -11.93 3.04 14.02
C TYR A 207 -12.76 2.20 14.96
N LYS A 208 -13.38 2.86 15.95
CA LYS A 208 -14.27 2.22 16.92
C LYS A 208 -15.51 3.06 17.10
N LEU A 209 -16.65 2.50 16.67
CA LEU A 209 -17.96 3.04 17.01
C LEU A 209 -18.25 2.79 18.49
N ILE A 210 -18.60 3.83 19.23
CA ILE A 210 -18.97 3.76 20.66
C ILE A 210 -20.49 3.74 20.79
N SER A 211 -21.17 4.58 20.03
CA SER A 211 -22.62 4.62 19.90
C SER A 211 -23.00 5.19 18.53
N PRO A 212 -24.27 5.15 18.09
CA PRO A 212 -24.67 5.72 16.81
C PRO A 212 -24.27 7.19 16.64
N SER A 213 -24.09 7.96 17.72
CA SER A 213 -23.64 9.37 17.64
C SER A 213 -22.23 9.62 18.17
N GLU A 214 -21.44 8.57 18.45
CA GLU A 214 -20.09 8.73 18.99
C GLU A 214 -19.11 7.68 18.44
N PHE A 215 -17.94 8.13 17.98
CA PHE A 215 -16.84 7.26 17.57
C PHE A 215 -15.50 7.75 18.12
N THR A 216 -14.55 6.83 18.18
CA THR A 216 -13.13 7.15 18.35
C THR A 216 -12.34 6.60 17.17
N MET A 217 -11.38 7.37 16.68
CA MET A 217 -10.48 6.96 15.61
C MET A 217 -9.05 7.29 15.99
N LYS A 218 -8.12 6.38 15.71
CA LYS A 218 -6.69 6.54 15.97
C LYS A 218 -5.91 6.29 14.70
N PHE A 219 -4.91 7.11 14.47
CA PHE A 219 -3.97 6.92 13.37
C PHE A 219 -2.55 6.89 13.92
N ALA A 220 -1.83 5.80 13.68
CA ALA A 220 -0.43 5.67 14.08
C ALA A 220 0.39 6.77 13.43
N GLY A 221 1.15 7.50 14.24
CA GLY A 221 1.99 8.63 13.83
C GLY A 221 3.15 8.21 12.95
N GLU A 222 4.30 8.85 13.10
CA GLU A 222 5.54 8.56 12.39
C GLU A 222 6.17 7.21 12.72
N ASP A 223 5.90 6.66 13.90
CA ASP A 223 6.44 5.36 14.32
C ASP A 223 5.68 4.15 13.74
N TYR A 224 4.52 4.41 13.12
CA TYR A 224 3.62 3.44 12.49
C TYR A 224 3.10 2.36 13.45
N VAL A 225 3.15 2.63 14.76
CA VAL A 225 2.68 1.73 15.80
C VAL A 225 1.45 2.33 16.46
N LEU A 226 0.30 1.66 16.33
CA LEU A 226 -0.90 2.01 17.08
C LEU A 226 -0.68 1.81 18.59
N GLY A 227 -1.23 2.71 19.40
CA GLY A 227 -1.10 2.69 20.84
C GLY A 227 0.19 3.32 21.37
N SER A 228 0.93 4.02 20.51
CA SER A 228 2.09 4.80 20.91
C SER A 228 1.72 6.21 21.34
N SER A 229 2.69 6.95 21.86
CA SER A 229 2.53 8.38 22.18
C SER A 229 2.38 9.26 20.94
N ASP A 230 2.67 8.74 19.74
CA ASP A 230 2.62 9.51 18.50
C ASP A 230 1.29 9.37 17.74
N ASP A 231 0.39 8.53 18.24
CA ASP A 231 -0.97 8.35 17.72
C ASP A 231 -1.70 9.69 17.58
N LYS A 232 -2.29 9.90 16.40
CA LYS A 232 -3.21 11.01 16.15
C LYS A 232 -4.62 10.53 16.49
N LEU A 233 -5.17 11.10 17.56
CA LEU A 233 -6.45 10.71 18.10
C LEU A 233 -7.56 11.62 17.59
N TYR A 234 -8.70 11.04 17.24
CA TYR A 234 -9.90 11.73 16.79
C TYR A 234 -11.10 11.20 17.56
N LYS A 235 -12.01 12.10 17.89
CA LYS A 235 -13.30 11.78 18.50
C LYS A 235 -14.40 12.46 17.71
N GLY A 236 -15.39 11.69 17.28
CA GLY A 236 -16.62 12.23 16.74
C GLY A 236 -17.73 12.18 17.76
N LYS A 237 -18.50 13.25 17.89
CA LYS A 237 -19.72 13.27 18.67
C LYS A 237 -20.76 14.16 18.00
N ASP A 238 -21.98 13.64 17.87
CA ASP A 238 -23.16 14.36 17.37
C ASP A 238 -22.90 15.11 16.05
N GLY A 239 -22.21 14.45 15.12
CA GLY A 239 -21.94 14.96 13.77
C GLY A 239 -20.76 15.92 13.64
N LYS A 240 -19.93 16.03 14.68
CA LYS A 240 -18.70 16.83 14.65
C LYS A 240 -17.50 16.00 15.09
N THR A 241 -16.48 15.97 14.24
CA THR A 241 -15.20 15.33 14.55
C THR A 241 -14.18 16.35 15.07
N GLU A 242 -13.50 15.99 16.15
CA GLU A 242 -12.45 16.79 16.77
C GLU A 242 -11.17 15.95 16.88
N ARG A 243 -10.04 16.57 16.55
CA ARG A 243 -8.73 15.99 16.81
C ARG A 243 -8.35 16.25 18.26
N LEU A 244 -7.98 15.20 18.99
CA LEU A 244 -7.46 15.30 20.34
C LEU A 244 -5.95 15.52 20.27
N ASN A 245 -5.46 16.46 21.07
CA ASN A 245 -4.03 16.74 21.21
C ASN A 245 -3.36 15.74 22.15
#